data_AF-A0A1F3Y6J7-F1
#
_entry.id   AF-A0A1F3Y6J7-F1
#
_cell.length_a   1.000
_cell.length_b   1.000
_cell.length_c   1.000
_cell.angle_alpha   90.00
_cell.angle_beta   90.00
_cell.angle_gamma   90.00
#
_symmetry.space_group_name_H-M   'P 1'
#
loop_
_entity.id
_entity.type
_entity.pdbx_description
1 polymer ?
#
loop_
_entity_poly.entity_id
_entity_poly.type
_entity_poly.pdbx_seq_one_letter_code
_entity_poly.pdbx_strand_id
1 'polypeptide(L)'
;MVSLFLNEIGTRGARVLSPVKFGIGEEVALTLEYPERFLVYGKILWCGPQLRNSRVLSGTGPKYLVVIRYITFLEEQVMGILGFCSRVAEKIVA
;
A
#
# COMPACT_ATOMS: atom_id res chain seq x y z
N MET A 1 4.31 14.73 1.92
CA MET A 1 4.55 13.27 1.93
C MET A 1 3.55 12.65 2.89
N VAL A 2 2.75 11.67 2.45
CA VAL A 2 1.71 11.03 3.28
C VAL A 2 2.19 9.63 3.66
N SER A 3 2.25 9.32 4.95
CA SER A 3 2.59 7.98 5.43
C SER A 3 1.37 7.06 5.33
N LEU A 4 1.56 5.90 4.69
CA LEU A 4 0.52 4.88 4.48
C LEU A 4 0.91 3.61 5.24
N PHE A 5 -0.05 2.95 5.88
CA PHE A 5 0.21 1.66 6.53
C PHE A 5 -0.11 0.53 5.57
N LEU A 6 0.87 -0.34 5.31
CA LEU A 6 0.66 -1.53 4.49
C LEU A 6 -0.28 -2.49 5.20
N ASN A 7 -1.41 -2.81 4.56
CA ASN A 7 -2.39 -3.76 5.08
C ASN A 7 -2.27 -5.12 4.38
N GLU A 8 -2.20 -5.11 3.05
CA GLU A 8 -1.93 -6.29 2.23
C GLU A 8 -1.05 -5.91 1.05
N ILE A 9 -0.20 -6.83 0.62
CA ILE A 9 0.64 -6.66 -0.57
C ILE A 9 0.57 -7.90 -1.45
N GLY A 10 0.54 -7.70 -2.76
CA GLY A 10 0.65 -8.74 -3.76
C GLY A 10 1.49 -8.26 -4.94
N THR A 11 1.72 -9.14 -5.90
CA THR A 11 2.57 -8.85 -7.07
C THR A 11 1.95 -7.85 -8.04
N ARG A 12 0.63 -7.64 -7.97
CA ARG A 12 -0.12 -6.75 -8.87
C ARG A 12 -0.57 -5.45 -8.20
N GLY A 13 -0.39 -5.32 -6.89
CA GLY A 13 -0.89 -4.18 -6.15
C GLY A 13 -0.75 -4.31 -4.64
N ALA A 14 -1.22 -3.29 -3.94
CA ALA A 14 -1.26 -3.24 -2.49
C ALA A 14 -2.60 -2.70 -2.00
N ARG A 15 -2.99 -3.14 -0.80
CA ARG A 15 -4.00 -2.45 0.01
C ARG A 15 -3.29 -1.73 1.14
N VAL A 16 -3.57 -0.44 1.27
CA VAL A 16 -2.95 0.41 2.28
C VAL A 16 -4.01 1.17 3.06
N LEU A 17 -3.68 1.55 4.28
CA LEU A 17 -4.50 2.40 5.11
C LEU A 17 -3.96 3.82 5.07
N SER A 18 -4.85 4.78 4.82
CA SER A 18 -4.52 6.19 4.63
C SER A 18 -5.34 7.10 5.56
N PRO A 19 -4.76 8.17 6.11
CA PRO A 19 -5.51 9.23 6.76
C PRO A 19 -6.23 10.15 5.76
N VAL A 20 -5.84 10.13 4.48
CA VAL A 20 -6.34 10.99 3.40
C VAL A 20 -7.12 10.17 2.37
N LYS A 21 -8.17 10.77 1.81
CA LYS A 21 -8.96 10.20 0.72
C LYS A 21 -8.26 10.45 -0.62
N PHE A 22 -8.18 9.43 -1.46
CA PHE A 22 -7.67 9.53 -2.83
C PHE A 22 -8.79 9.43 -3.86
N GLY A 23 -8.54 9.96 -5.06
CA GLY A 23 -9.44 9.80 -6.21
C GLY A 23 -9.28 8.43 -6.86
N ILE A 24 -10.38 7.81 -7.28
CA ILE A 24 -10.30 6.61 -8.13
C ILE A 24 -9.71 7.01 -9.48
N GLY A 25 -8.73 6.25 -9.97
CA GLY A 25 -8.01 6.52 -11.20
C GLY A 25 -6.82 7.46 -11.04
N GLU A 26 -6.60 8.03 -9.86
CA GLU A 26 -5.42 8.83 -9.56
C GLU A 26 -4.14 7.99 -9.65
N GLU A 27 -3.10 8.55 -10.25
CA GLU A 27 -1.77 7.94 -10.28
C GLU A 27 -0.98 8.36 -9.05
N VAL A 28 -0.31 7.39 -8.42
CA VAL A 28 0.42 7.57 -7.17
C VAL A 28 1.81 6.96 -7.28
N ALA A 29 2.78 7.64 -6.67
CA ALA A 29 4.11 7.10 -6.42
C ALA A 29 4.16 6.59 -4.97
N LEU A 30 4.44 5.31 -4.81
CA LEU A 30 4.54 4.62 -3.53
C LEU A 30 6.00 4.29 -3.24
N THR A 31 6.52 4.74 -2.11
CA THR A 31 7.77 4.20 -1.58
C THR A 31 7.42 3.07 -0.61
N LEU A 32 7.72 1.83 -1.00
CA LEU A 32 7.64 0.69 -0.11
C LEU A 32 8.91 0.66 0.75
N GLU A 33 8.75 0.65 2.06
CA GLU A 33 9.88 0.66 3.01
C GLU A 33 9.89 -0.65 3.81
N TYR A 34 10.65 -1.66 3.37
CA TYR A 34 11.09 -2.85 4.16
C TYR A 34 11.79 -3.91 3.27
N PRO A 35 12.98 -4.44 3.60
CA PRO A 35 14.05 -3.86 4.41
C PRO A 35 14.76 -2.70 3.69
N GLU A 36 14.53 -2.52 2.39
CA GLU A 36 15.05 -1.43 1.58
C GLU A 36 13.90 -0.57 1.06
N ARG A 37 14.23 0.67 0.67
CA ARG A 37 13.27 1.59 0.07
C ARG A 37 13.24 1.38 -1.42
N PHE A 38 12.05 1.09 -1.94
CA PHE A 38 11.85 0.93 -3.37
C PHE A 38 10.62 1.70 -3.85
N LEU A 39 10.75 2.35 -5.02
CA LEU A 39 9.72 3.20 -5.60
C LEU A 39 8.87 2.41 -6.60
N VAL A 40 7.56 2.42 -6.41
CA VAL A 40 6.57 1.78 -7.27
C VAL A 40 5.54 2.83 -7.70
N TYR A 41 5.19 2.84 -8.98
CA TYR A 41 4.08 3.64 -9.48
C TYR A 41 2.81 2.80 -9.50
N GLY A 42 1.67 3.42 -9.23
CA GLY A 42 0.40 2.73 -9.19
C GLY A 42 -0.78 3.63 -9.50
N LYS A 43 -1.94 3.00 -9.65
CA LYS A 43 -3.23 3.64 -9.88
C LYS A 43 -4.20 3.25 -8.78
N ILE A 44 -4.90 4.22 -8.22
CA ILE A 44 -5.95 3.97 -7.24
C ILE A 44 -7.12 3.29 -7.92
N LEU A 45 -7.42 2.05 -7.54
CA LEU A 45 -8.60 1.33 -8.02
C LEU A 45 -9.83 1.57 -7.15
N TRP A 46 -9.61 1.75 -5.85
CA TRP A 46 -10.68 1.94 -4.88
C TRP A 46 -10.17 2.69 -3.65
N CYS A 47 -11.00 3.57 -3.10
CA CYS A 47 -10.73 4.26 -1.84
C CYS A 47 -12.05 4.43 -1.09
N GLY A 48 -12.16 3.83 0.09
CA GLY A 48 -13.38 3.89 0.90
C GLY A 48 -13.09 3.94 2.39
N PRO A 49 -14.09 4.26 3.23
CA PRO A 49 -13.91 4.31 4.67
C PRO A 49 -13.47 2.94 5.20
N GLN A 50 -12.52 2.94 6.14
CA GLN A 50 -12.12 1.72 6.81
C GLN A 50 -13.24 1.27 7.77
N LEU A 51 -14.00 0.26 7.38
CA LEU A 51 -15.06 -0.34 8.20
C LEU A 51 -14.42 -1.22 9.29
N ARG A 52 -13.93 -0.61 10.37
CA ARG A 52 -13.75 -1.33 11.65
C ARG A 52 -14.70 -0.74 12.67
N ASN A 53 -15.54 -1.62 13.22
CA ASN A 53 -16.38 -1.41 14.40
C ASN A 53 -15.53 -1.10 15.64
N SER A 54 -14.90 0.07 15.72
CA SER A 54 -14.16 0.43 16.92
C SER A 54 -14.28 1.92 17.17
N ARG A 55 -14.88 2.21 18.33
CA ARG A 55 -14.80 3.46 19.08
C ARG A 55 -13.33 3.80 19.40
N VAL A 56 -12.47 3.99 18.40
CA VAL A 56 -11.09 4.43 18.61
C VAL A 56 -11.13 5.94 18.76
N LEU A 57 -11.05 6.34 20.02
CA LEU A 57 -10.88 7.69 20.56
C LEU A 57 -9.51 8.28 20.18
N SER A 58 -9.21 8.43 18.89
CA SER A 58 -8.14 9.34 18.45
C SER A 58 -8.37 9.80 17.01
N GLY A 59 -8.43 11.10 16.78
CA GLY A 59 -8.71 11.70 15.47
C GLY A 59 -7.60 11.54 14.41
N THR A 60 -6.55 10.76 14.71
CA THR A 60 -5.28 10.68 13.98
C THR A 60 -4.97 9.31 13.38
N GLY A 61 -5.86 8.33 13.48
CA GLY A 61 -5.72 7.01 12.84
C GLY A 61 -6.06 7.02 11.34
N PRO A 62 -5.70 5.96 10.59
CA PRO A 62 -6.10 5.84 9.20
C PRO A 62 -7.63 5.78 9.07
N LYS A 63 -8.16 6.52 8.10
CA LYS A 63 -9.60 6.69 7.87
C LYS A 63 -10.09 5.92 6.64
N TYR A 64 -9.18 5.67 5.70
CA TYR A 64 -9.50 5.10 4.41
C TYR A 64 -8.69 3.84 4.16
N LEU A 65 -9.36 2.82 3.63
CA LEU A 65 -8.71 1.69 2.97
C LEU A 65 -8.59 2.06 1.49
N VAL A 66 -7.39 1.90 0.94
CA VAL A 66 -7.05 2.28 -0.43
C VAL A 66 -6.48 1.05 -1.13
N VAL A 67 -7.02 0.73 -2.31
CA VAL A 67 -6.55 -0.36 -3.17
C VAL A 67 -5.80 0.25 -4.34
N ILE A 68 -4.56 -0.17 -4.53
CA ILE A 68 -3.64 0.37 -5.51
C ILE A 68 -3.18 -0.75 -6.43
N ARG A 69 -3.30 -0.56 -7.73
CA ARG A 69 -2.74 -1.44 -8.76
C ARG A 69 -1.40 -0.89 -9.21
N TYR A 70 -0.38 -1.72 -9.30
CA TYR A 70 0.92 -1.27 -9.80
C TYR A 70 0.87 -1.00 -11.31
N ILE A 71 1.50 0.10 -11.70
CA ILE A 71 1.81 0.45 -13.08
C ILE A 71 3.32 0.23 -13.23
N THR A 72 3.69 -1.00 -13.55
CA THR A 72 5.09 -1.38 -13.76
C THR A 72 5.27 -1.85 -15.18
N PHE A 73 6.29 -1.31 -15.85
CA PHE A 73 6.69 -1.68 -17.20
C PHE A 73 8.12 -2.25 -17.27
N LEU A 74 8.87 -2.18 -16.18
CA LEU A 74 10.27 -2.59 -16.12
C LEU A 74 10.42 -3.87 -15.28
N GLU A 75 11.19 -4.82 -15.80
CA GLU A 75 11.45 -6.12 -15.16
C GLU A 75 12.08 -5.96 -13.77
N GLU A 76 13.01 -5.02 -13.60
CA GLU A 76 13.64 -4.70 -12.32
C GLU A 76 12.62 -4.36 -11.22
N GLN A 77 11.56 -3.62 -11.57
CA GLN A 77 10.53 -3.26 -10.61
C GLN A 77 9.63 -4.45 -10.25
N VAL A 78 9.35 -5.33 -11.21
CA VAL A 78 8.60 -6.58 -10.96
C VAL A 78 9.40 -7.48 -10.01
N MET A 79 10.69 -7.65 -10.27
CA MET A 79 11.59 -8.42 -9.41
C MET A 79 11.74 -7.79 -8.02
N GLY A 80 11.78 -6.44 -7.95
CA GLY A 80 11.76 -5.69 -6.70
C GLY A 80 10.50 -5.96 -5.86
N ILE A 81 9.32 -5.92 -6.49
CA ILE A 81 8.04 -6.25 -5.84
C ILE A 81 8.01 -7.70 -5.38
N LEU A 82 8.43 -8.66 -6.20
CA LEU A 82 8.47 -10.08 -5.85
C LEU A 82 9.39 -10.34 -4.64
N GLY A 83 10.60 -9.79 -4.68
CA GLY A 83 11.55 -9.90 -3.58
C GLY A 83 11.04 -9.26 -2.30
N PHE A 84 10.37 -8.11 -2.41
CA PHE A 84 9.74 -7.45 -1.27
C PHE A 84 8.64 -8.34 -0.64
N CYS A 85 7.73 -8.88 -1.45
CA CYS A 85 6.66 -9.76 -1.00
C CYS A 85 7.22 -11.01 -0.28
N SER A 86 8.28 -11.63 -0.80
CA SER A 86 8.94 -12.79 -0.16
C SER A 86 9.45 -12.45 1.24
N ARG A 87 10.19 -11.34 1.37
CA ARG A 87 10.77 -10.91 2.64
C ARG A 87 9.72 -10.51 3.68
N VAL A 88 8.63 -9.88 3.25
CA VAL A 88 7.51 -9.56 4.15
C VAL A 88 6.85 -10.85 4.64
N ALA A 89 6.66 -11.85 3.76
CA ALA A 89 6.09 -13.13 4.14
C ALA A 89 6.95 -13.87 5.17
N GLU A 90 8.28 -13.88 4.99
CA GLU A 90 9.23 -14.48 5.94
C GLU A 90 9.13 -13.85 7.33
N LYS A 91 8.93 -12.53 7.43
CA LYS A 91 8.79 -11.82 8.72
C LYS A 91 7.49 -12.15 9.46
N ILE A 92 6.40 -12.41 8.74
CA ILE A 92 5.09 -12.67 9.35
C ILE A 92 5.02 -14.09 9.94
N VAL A 93 5.79 -15.03 9.36
CA VAL A 93 5.80 -16.45 9.76
C VAL A 93 6.81 -16.75 10.86
N ALA A 94 7.84 -15.90 11.04
CA ALA A 94 8.85 -15.99 12.10
C ALA A 94 8.34 -15.43 13.44
#